data_AF-A0A822GVK7-F1
#
_entry.id   AF-A0A822GVK7-F1
#
_cell.length_a   1.000
_cell.length_b   1.000
_cell.length_c   1.000
_cell.angle_alpha   90.00
_cell.angle_beta   90.00
_cell.angle_gamma   90.00
#
_symmetry.space_group_name_H-M   'P 1'
#
loop_
_entity.id
_entity.type
_entity.pdbx_description
1 polymer ?
#
loop_
_entity_poly.entity_id
_entity_poly.type
_entity_poly.pdbx_seq_one_letter_code
_entity_poly.pdbx_strand_id
1 'polypeptide(L)'
;FDDALDVAIVHGCGGILGAFMTGLFPEKSVNPINGADGAFYGRPIQLWYQIAGILTAIGFAAACTAGILFPLDLIMGIRLGKEDEVQGLDIAGKT
;
A
#
# COMPACT_ATOMS: atom_id res chain seq x y z
N PHE A 1 0.02 8.62 -14.23
CA PHE A 1 -0.28 8.15 -12.88
C PHE A 1 -0.37 9.40 -12.03
N ASP A 2 -1.56 9.72 -11.56
CA ASP A 2 -1.88 10.95 -10.84
C ASP A 2 -2.57 10.53 -9.55
N ASP A 3 -1.75 10.40 -8.50
CA ASP A 3 -2.17 10.09 -7.16
C ASP A 3 -2.00 11.38 -6.37
N ALA A 4 -3.11 12.05 -6.07
CA ALA A 4 -3.16 13.47 -5.72
C ALA A 4 -2.21 13.87 -4.57
N LEU A 5 -1.84 12.93 -3.71
CA LEU A 5 -0.98 13.16 -2.54
C LEU A 5 0.24 12.21 -2.49
N ASP A 6 0.61 11.60 -3.63
CA ASP A 6 1.71 10.64 -3.75
C ASP A 6 1.62 9.47 -2.75
N VAL A 7 0.40 9.05 -2.39
CA VAL A 7 0.15 8.02 -1.35
C VAL A 7 0.82 6.70 -1.71
N ALA A 8 0.75 6.29 -2.98
CA ALA A 8 1.32 5.05 -3.48
C ALA A 8 2.85 5.03 -3.38
N ILE A 9 3.52 6.15 -3.66
CA ILE A 9 4.99 6.21 -3.59
C ILE A 9 5.43 6.33 -2.13
N VAL A 10 4.87 7.26 -1.37
CA VAL A 10 5.31 7.52 0.01
C VAL A 10 4.94 6.35 0.91
N HIS A 11 3.68 5.93 0.92
CA HIS A 11 3.21 4.88 1.83
C HIS A 11 3.36 3.48 1.22
N GLY A 12 3.06 3.30 -0.06
CA GLY A 12 3.20 2.01 -0.73
C GLY A 12 4.67 1.56 -0.83
N CYS A 13 5.52 2.33 -1.51
CA CYS A 13 6.94 1.99 -1.61
C CYS A 13 7.66 2.06 -0.26
N GLY A 14 7.35 3.07 0.57
CA GLY A 14 7.90 3.18 1.93
C GLY A 14 7.55 1.99 2.81
N GLY A 15 6.29 1.52 2.77
CA GLY A 15 5.83 0.34 3.49
C GLY A 15 6.50 -0.95 3.01
N ILE A 16 6.64 -1.12 1.68
CA ILE A 16 7.34 -2.28 1.09
C ILE A 16 8.80 -2.30 1.54
N LEU A 17 9.51 -1.18 1.43
CA LEU A 17 10.91 -1.07 1.84
C LEU A 17 11.06 -1.35 3.35
N GLY A 18 10.20 -0.77 4.17
CA GLY A 18 10.19 -1.00 5.62
C GLY A 18 9.98 -2.48 5.97
N ALA A 19 8.95 -3.11 5.38
CA ALA A 19 8.66 -4.52 5.62
C ALA A 19 9.81 -5.44 5.14
N PHE A 20 10.45 -5.11 4.02
CA PHE A 20 11.62 -5.83 3.52
C PHE A 20 12.82 -5.68 4.47
N MET A 21 13.07 -4.48 5.00
CA MET A 21 14.11 -4.24 6.01
C MET A 21 13.82 -4.98 7.32
N THR A 22 12.54 -5.13 7.72
CA THR A 22 12.12 -6.02 8.83
C THR A 22 12.35 -7.52 8.53
N GLY A 23 12.65 -7.89 7.29
CA GLY A 23 13.10 -9.23 6.94
C GLY A 23 14.58 -9.45 7.24
N LEU A 24 15.37 -8.36 7.18
CA LEU A 24 16.82 -8.39 7.23
C LEU A 24 17.37 -8.07 8.63
N PHE A 25 16.86 -6.99 9.24
CA PHE A 25 17.49 -6.33 10.38
C PHE A 25 16.86 -6.51 11.78
N PRO A 26 15.72 -7.19 12.02
CA PRO A 26 15.24 -7.30 13.40
C PRO A 26 16.21 -8.15 14.23
N GLU A 27 16.38 -7.79 15.50
CA GLU A 27 17.20 -8.52 16.45
C GLU A 27 16.33 -8.79 17.69
N LYS A 28 16.32 -10.04 18.17
CA LYS A 28 15.47 -10.45 19.30
C LYS A 28 15.81 -9.69 20.59
N SER A 29 17.06 -9.23 20.71
CA SER A 29 17.53 -8.37 21.80
C SER A 29 16.69 -7.07 21.95
N VAL A 30 16.19 -6.53 20.84
CA VAL A 30 15.41 -5.27 20.79
C VAL A 30 13.95 -5.50 21.16
N ASN A 31 13.41 -6.69 20.89
CA ASN A 31 12.07 -7.11 21.30
C ASN A 31 12.10 -8.52 21.91
N PRO A 32 12.49 -8.67 23.18
CA PRO A 32 12.73 -9.99 23.78
C PRO A 32 11.49 -10.86 23.94
N ILE A 33 10.30 -10.26 24.04
CA ILE A 33 9.05 -10.96 24.35
C ILE A 33 8.50 -11.63 23.10
N ASN A 34 8.34 -10.88 22.01
CA ASN A 34 7.68 -11.35 20.78
C ASN A 34 8.51 -11.13 19.50
N GLY A 35 9.73 -10.60 19.63
CA GLY A 35 10.63 -10.37 18.50
C GLY A 35 11.29 -11.65 18.02
N ALA A 36 11.84 -11.55 16.82
CA ALA A 36 12.62 -12.61 16.23
C ALA A 36 13.77 -11.99 15.42
N ASP A 37 14.84 -12.76 15.27
CA ASP A 37 15.98 -12.33 14.47
C ASP A 37 15.62 -12.29 12.98
N GLY A 38 16.32 -11.41 12.28
CA GLY A 38 16.28 -11.22 10.85
C GLY A 38 17.33 -12.05 10.12
N ALA A 39 17.36 -11.91 8.80
CA ALA A 39 18.31 -12.65 7.96
C ALA A 39 19.77 -12.39 8.31
N PHE A 40 20.13 -11.15 8.66
CA PHE A 40 21.50 -10.79 9.04
C PHE A 40 21.90 -11.21 10.45
N TYR A 41 20.94 -11.66 11.25
CA TYR A 41 21.13 -12.09 12.64
C TYR A 41 20.88 -13.60 12.82
N GLY A 42 21.00 -14.38 11.73
CA GLY A 42 20.98 -15.84 11.78
C GLY A 42 19.62 -16.49 11.49
N ARG A 43 18.59 -15.73 11.12
CA ARG A 43 17.25 -16.25 10.79
C ARG A 43 16.76 -15.81 9.39
N PRO A 44 17.33 -16.36 8.31
CA PRO A 44 17.02 -15.97 6.92
C PRO A 44 15.57 -16.19 6.51
N ILE A 45 14.87 -17.13 7.16
CA ILE A 45 13.45 -17.38 6.88
C ILE A 45 12.56 -16.16 7.17
N GLN A 46 13.00 -15.24 8.05
CA GLN A 46 12.28 -14.01 8.36
C GLN A 46 12.07 -13.14 7.12
N LEU A 47 13.07 -13.08 6.22
CA LEU A 47 12.94 -12.33 4.96
C LEU A 47 11.81 -12.89 4.08
N TRP A 48 11.69 -14.21 4.00
CA TRP A 48 10.63 -14.85 3.21
C TRP A 48 9.24 -14.64 3.81
N TYR A 49 9.11 -14.62 5.14
CA TYR A 49 7.83 -14.25 5.78
C TYR A 49 7.44 -12.81 5.44
N GLN A 50 8.39 -11.88 5.45
CA GLN A 50 8.11 -10.49 5.08
C GLN A 50 7.74 -10.35 3.59
N ILE A 51 8.45 -11.05 2.69
CA ILE A 51 8.10 -11.07 1.25
C ILE A 51 6.69 -11.62 1.03
N ALA A 52 6.34 -12.73 1.69
CA ALA A 52 5.00 -13.29 1.61
C ALA A 52 3.93 -12.31 2.12
N GLY A 53 4.21 -11.61 3.24
CA GLY A 53 3.35 -10.56 3.77
C GLY A 53 3.16 -9.38 2.80
N ILE A 54 4.25 -8.89 2.21
CA ILE A 54 4.24 -7.81 1.21
C ILE A 54 3.35 -8.19 0.02
N LEU A 55 3.59 -9.37 -0.58
CA LEU A 55 2.83 -9.82 -1.75
C LEU A 55 1.35 -10.05 -1.42
N THR A 56 1.07 -10.60 -0.23
CA THR A 56 -0.31 -10.80 0.24
C THR A 56 -1.02 -9.47 0.43
N ALA A 57 -0.38 -8.49 1.07
CA ALA A 57 -0.95 -7.17 1.30
C ALA A 57 -1.22 -6.42 -0.02
N ILE A 58 -0.26 -6.44 -0.96
CA ILE A 58 -0.42 -5.84 -2.30
C ILE A 58 -1.58 -6.51 -3.04
N GLY A 59 -1.60 -7.86 -3.07
CA GLY A 59 -2.64 -8.61 -3.76
C GLY A 59 -4.03 -8.35 -3.19
N PHE A 60 -4.16 -8.37 -1.86
CA PHE A 60 -5.40 -8.06 -1.16
C PHE A 60 -5.87 -6.64 -1.43
N ALA A 61 -5.00 -5.64 -1.25
CA ALA A 61 -5.33 -4.25 -1.48
C ALA A 61 -5.77 -4.00 -2.93
N ALA A 62 -4.99 -4.49 -3.91
CA ALA A 62 -5.32 -4.33 -5.32
C ALA A 62 -6.65 -5.01 -5.70
N ALA A 63 -6.85 -6.26 -5.26
CA ALA A 63 -8.06 -7.02 -5.58
C ALA A 63 -9.31 -6.42 -4.94
N CYS A 64 -9.25 -6.09 -3.65
CA CYS A 64 -10.39 -5.50 -2.94
C CYS A 64 -10.70 -4.09 -3.44
N THR A 65 -9.69 -3.24 -3.61
CA THR A 65 -9.89 -1.88 -4.14
C THR A 65 -10.48 -1.93 -5.56
N ALA A 66 -9.94 -2.77 -6.46
CA ALA A 66 -10.51 -2.92 -7.80
C ALA A 66 -11.94 -3.49 -7.76
N GLY A 67 -12.19 -4.49 -6.91
CA GLY A 67 -13.51 -5.10 -6.74
C GLY A 67 -14.57 -4.14 -6.20
N ILE A 68 -14.18 -3.06 -5.53
CA ILE A 68 -15.08 -2.00 -5.07
C ILE A 68 -15.18 -0.89 -6.12
N LEU A 69 -14.05 -0.35 -6.58
CA LEU A 69 -14.05 0.84 -7.42
C LEU A 69 -14.56 0.56 -8.83
N PHE A 70 -14.28 -0.62 -9.40
CA PHE A 70 -14.69 -0.93 -10.76
C PHE A 70 -16.23 -1.03 -10.92
N PRO A 71 -16.97 -1.75 -10.06
CA PRO A 71 -18.43 -1.71 -10.11
C PRO A 71 -19.02 -0.32 -9.84
N LEU A 72 -18.45 0.45 -8.91
CA LEU A 72 -18.92 1.80 -8.64
C LEU A 72 -18.73 2.73 -9.84
N ASP A 73 -17.58 2.64 -10.51
CA ASP A 73 -17.31 3.43 -11.70
C ASP A 73 -18.30 3.09 -12.83
N LEU A 74 -18.67 1.82 -12.99
CA LEU A 74 -19.68 1.39 -13.96
C LEU A 74 -21.09 1.87 -13.64
N ILE A 75 -21.45 1.99 -12.36
CA ILE A 75 -22.81 2.34 -11.93
C ILE A 75 -23.03 3.85 -11.93
N MET A 76 -22.05 4.62 -11.44
CA MET A 76 -22.24 6.05 -11.17
C MET A 76 -21.09 6.94 -11.67
N GLY A 77 -19.97 6.38 -12.11
CA GLY A 77 -18.76 7.12 -12.44
C GLY A 77 -18.13 7.77 -11.19
N ILE A 78 -16.97 7.28 -10.77
CA ILE A 78 -16.34 7.77 -9.51
C ILE A 78 -15.35 8.92 -9.72
N ARG A 79 -14.94 9.16 -10.97
CA ARG A 79 -14.04 10.26 -11.35
C ARG A 79 -14.80 11.29 -12.19
N LEU A 80 -14.55 12.56 -11.93
CA LEU A 80 -15.09 13.66 -12.73
C LEU A 80 -14.66 13.55 -14.20
N GLY A 81 -15.49 14.08 -15.09
CA GLY A 81 -15.08 14.33 -16.47
C GLY A 81 -13.92 15.33 -16.50
N LYS A 82 -13.04 15.25 -17.50
CA LYS A 82 -11.84 16.09 -17.60
C LYS A 82 -12.14 17.60 -17.52
N GLU A 83 -13.24 18.05 -18.10
CA GLU A 83 -13.61 19.47 -18.10
C GLU A 83 -13.97 19.95 -16.68
N ASP A 84 -14.74 19.15 -15.94
CA ASP A 84 -15.12 19.42 -14.55
C ASP A 84 -13.92 19.32 -13.60
N GLU A 85 -13.01 18.38 -13.86
CA GLU A 85 -11.77 18.19 -13.10
C GLU A 85 -10.85 19.43 -13.24
N VAL A 86 -10.84 20.08 -14.40
CA VAL A 86 -10.10 21.33 -14.67
C VAL A 86 -10.79 22.56 -14.07
N GLN A 87 -12.13 22.63 -14.12
CA GLN A 87 -12.88 23.71 -13.47
C GLN A 87 -12.79 23.67 -11.94
N GLY A 88 -12.51 22.48 -11.39
CA GLY A 88 -12.36 22.24 -9.95
C GLY A 88 -13.69 21.88 -9.29
N LEU A 89 -13.61 20.97 -8.32
CA LEU A 89 -14.77 20.39 -7.63
C LEU A 89 -15.65 21.46 -6.95
N ASP A 90 -15.07 22.57 -6.49
CA ASP A 90 -15.80 23.66 -5.83
C ASP A 90 -16.82 24.38 -6.74
N ILE A 91 -16.56 24.37 -8.06
CA ILE A 91 -17.40 24.99 -9.08
C ILE A 91 -18.30 23.94 -9.74
N ALA A 92 -17.73 22.81 -10.13
CA ALA A 92 -18.45 21.73 -10.81
C ALA A 92 -19.42 20.97 -9.89
N GLY A 93 -19.14 20.87 -8.58
CA GLY A 93 -19.95 20.13 -7.61
C GLY A 93 -21.20 20.86 -7.09
N LYS A 94 -21.55 22.03 -7.64
CA LYS A 94 -22.67 22.86 -7.18
C LYS A 94 -23.98 22.71 -7.98
N THR A 95 -24.08 21.72 -8.86
CA THR A 95 -25.31 21.42 -9.62
C THR A 95 -25.98 20.16 -9.14
#